data_AF-A0A0F8Y4F6-F1
#
_entry.id   AF-A0A0F8Y4F6-F1
#
_cell.length_a   1.000
_cell.length_b   1.000
_cell.length_c   1.000
_cell.angle_alpha   90.00
_cell.angle_beta   90.00
_cell.angle_gamma   90.00
#
_symmetry.space_group_name_H-M   'P 1'
#
loop_
_entity.id
_entity.type
_entity.pdbx_description
1 polymer ?
#
loop_
_entity_poly.entity_id
_entity_poly.type
_entity_poly.pdbx_seq_one_letter_code
_entity_poly.pdbx_strand_id
1 'polypeptide(L)'
;MEERDYKTLGQHVKYVNQFRKTQDALVQCWHGEITHYQPNTSEPGCNIIIISLDIMKEDSYGRQIEHETSVVHKSNQPADGNCWCWPDEL
;
A
#
# COMPACT_ATOMS: atom_id res chain seq x y z
N MET A 1 -19.71 5.28 4.48
CA MET A 1 -18.55 4.69 3.80
C MET A 1 -18.05 5.79 2.89
N GLU A 2 -16.89 6.37 3.19
CA GLU A 2 -16.29 7.36 2.28
C GLU A 2 -16.00 6.68 0.95
N GLU A 3 -16.22 7.40 -0.15
CA GLU A 3 -15.94 6.89 -1.48
C GLU A 3 -14.42 6.73 -1.63
N ARG A 4 -13.96 5.47 -1.76
CA ARG A 4 -12.54 5.18 -1.99
C ARG A 4 -12.16 5.67 -3.39
N ASP A 5 -11.33 6.69 -3.44
CA ASP A 5 -10.74 7.25 -4.66
C ASP A 5 -9.38 6.59 -4.92
N TYR A 6 -9.17 6.07 -6.13
CA TYR A 6 -7.92 5.42 -6.57
C TYR A 6 -7.17 6.25 -7.61
N LYS A 7 -7.29 7.57 -7.56
CA LYS A 7 -6.49 8.50 -8.38
C LYS A 7 -5.49 9.30 -7.57
N THR A 8 -5.72 9.42 -6.28
CA THR A 8 -4.97 10.31 -5.42
C THR A 8 -3.62 9.69 -5.04
N LEU A 9 -2.54 10.33 -5.48
CA LEU A 9 -1.19 10.01 -5.02
C LEU A 9 -0.97 10.60 -3.62
N GLY A 10 -0.08 9.98 -2.84
CA GLY A 10 0.15 10.34 -1.44
C GLY A 10 -0.99 9.93 -0.52
N GLN A 11 -1.95 9.13 -1.00
CA GLN A 11 -3.03 8.62 -0.17
C GLN A 11 -2.48 7.67 0.90
N HIS A 12 -3.02 7.81 2.11
CA HIS A 12 -2.60 7.02 3.25
C HIS A 12 -3.24 5.63 3.22
N VAL A 13 -2.40 4.61 3.27
CA VAL A 13 -2.79 3.20 3.41
C VAL A 13 -1.91 2.52 4.46
N LYS A 14 -2.27 1.30 4.83
CA LYS A 14 -1.48 0.44 5.72
C LYS A 14 -0.80 -0.65 4.89
N TYR A 15 0.53 -0.74 5.02
CA TYR A 15 1.30 -1.85 4.49
C TYR A 15 1.39 -2.97 5.52
N VAL A 16 1.12 -4.20 5.12
CA VAL A 16 1.29 -5.41 5.92
C VAL A 16 2.42 -6.22 5.30
N ASN A 17 3.54 -6.36 6.02
CA ASN A 17 4.67 -7.13 5.52
C ASN A 17 4.52 -8.65 5.76
N GLN A 18 5.46 -9.43 5.25
CA GLN A 18 5.52 -10.89 5.39
C GLN A 18 5.50 -11.40 6.84
N PHE A 19 5.85 -10.56 7.83
CA PHE A 19 5.79 -10.89 9.25
C PHE A 19 4.51 -10.40 9.93
N ARG A 20 3.52 -9.95 9.13
CA ARG A 20 2.24 -9.40 9.59
C ARG A 20 2.37 -8.14 10.45
N LYS A 21 3.51 -7.44 10.35
CA LYS A 21 3.66 -6.10 10.95
C LYS A 21 3.05 -5.08 10.01
N THR A 22 2.35 -4.13 10.61
CA THR A 22 1.68 -3.04 9.90
C THR A 22 2.56 -1.79 9.93
N GLN A 23 2.61 -1.06 8.82
CA GLN A 23 3.29 0.22 8.70
C GLN A 23 2.40 1.22 7.97
N ASP A 24 2.55 2.50 8.33
CA ASP A 24 1.98 3.58 7.52
C ASP A 24 2.71 3.68 6.19
N ALA A 25 1.93 3.83 5.13
CA ALA A 25 2.44 3.91 3.77
C ALA A 25 1.70 4.99 2.98
N LEU A 26 2.39 5.56 2.00
CA LEU A 26 1.83 6.50 1.05
C LEU A 26 1.79 5.88 -0.35
N VAL A 27 0.66 5.98 -1.02
CA VAL A 27 0.51 5.47 -2.38
C VAL A 27 1.31 6.34 -3.36
N GLN A 28 2.24 5.72 -4.07
CA GLN A 28 3.01 6.36 -5.12
C GLN A 28 2.34 6.20 -6.49
N CYS A 29 1.65 5.08 -6.73
CA CYS A 29 0.78 4.91 -7.90
C CYS A 29 -0.24 3.79 -7.68
N TRP A 30 -1.44 3.96 -8.22
CA TRP A 30 -2.44 2.91 -8.34
C TRP A 30 -2.26 2.13 -9.64
N HIS A 31 -2.56 0.84 -9.62
CA HIS A 31 -2.49 -0.02 -10.80
C HIS A 31 -3.87 -0.14 -11.46
N GLY A 32 -3.89 -0.07 -12.80
CA GLY A 32 -5.10 -0.21 -13.60
C GLY A 32 -5.87 1.09 -13.79
N GLU A 33 -7.01 1.01 -14.50
CA GLU A 33 -7.90 2.13 -14.78
C GLU A 33 -9.03 2.27 -13.74
N ILE A 34 -8.98 1.50 -12.65
CA ILE A 34 -9.97 1.59 -11.58
C ILE A 34 -9.76 2.93 -10.88
N THR A 35 -10.80 3.76 -10.93
CA THR A 35 -10.74 5.14 -10.46
C THR A 35 -11.53 5.38 -9.18
N HIS A 36 -12.54 4.54 -8.93
CA HIS A 36 -13.41 4.60 -7.76
C HIS A 36 -13.83 3.18 -7.39
N TYR A 37 -14.28 2.98 -6.15
CA TYR A 37 -14.72 1.67 -5.69
C TYR A 37 -15.93 1.19 -6.48
N GLN A 38 -15.84 -0.01 -7.06
CA GLN A 38 -16.98 -0.68 -7.66
C GLN A 38 -17.32 -1.93 -6.84
N PRO A 39 -18.57 -2.07 -6.38
CA PRO A 39 -19.02 -3.32 -5.79
C PRO A 39 -18.79 -4.46 -6.80
N ASN A 40 -18.11 -5.52 -6.38
CA ASN A 40 -17.72 -6.70 -7.18
C ASN A 40 -16.42 -6.59 -8.00
N THR A 41 -15.70 -5.46 -7.97
CA THR A 41 -14.31 -5.44 -8.45
C THR A 41 -13.35 -5.61 -7.29
N SER A 42 -12.32 -6.43 -7.49
CA SER A 42 -11.17 -6.48 -6.59
C SER A 42 -10.54 -5.09 -6.44
N GLU A 43 -10.14 -4.76 -5.22
CA GLU A 43 -9.34 -3.58 -4.91
C GLU A 43 -8.04 -3.58 -5.74
N PRO A 44 -7.60 -2.44 -6.29
CA PRO A 44 -6.45 -2.39 -7.17
C PRO A 44 -5.13 -2.70 -6.46
N GLY A 45 -4.11 -3.09 -7.22
CA GLY A 45 -2.73 -3.07 -6.74
C GLY A 45 -2.19 -1.63 -6.67
N CYS A 46 -1.10 -1.43 -5.94
CA CYS A 46 -0.39 -0.15 -5.92
C CYS A 46 1.10 -0.30 -5.67
N ASN A 47 1.84 0.77 -5.97
CA ASN A 47 3.17 0.98 -5.42
C ASN A 47 3.05 1.93 -4.24
N ILE A 48 3.81 1.66 -3.18
CA ILE A 48 3.77 2.44 -1.95
C ILE A 48 5.18 2.79 -1.49
N ILE A 49 5.24 3.86 -0.71
CA ILE A 49 6.44 4.28 0.00
C ILE A 49 6.18 4.09 1.49
N ILE A 50 7.13 3.45 2.17
CA ILE A 50 7.14 3.29 3.62
C ILE A 50 8.41 3.89 4.21
N ILE A 51 8.37 4.19 5.51
CA ILE A 51 9.58 4.51 6.27
C ILE A 51 10.28 3.19 6.63
N SER A 52 11.58 3.12 6.39
CA SER A 52 12.40 1.96 6.76
C SER A 52 12.33 1.71 8.26
N LEU A 53 12.17 0.44 8.66
CA LEU A 53 12.31 0.04 10.06
C LEU A 53 13.77 -0.13 10.48
N ASP A 54 14.68 -0.25 9.51
CA ASP A 54 16.12 -0.26 9.73
C ASP A 54 16.65 1.17 9.64
N ILE A 55 17.05 1.73 10.78
CA ILE A 55 17.58 3.09 10.90
C ILE A 55 18.91 3.30 10.16
N MET A 56 19.61 2.21 9.82
CA MET A 56 20.87 2.28 9.07
C MET A 56 20.64 2.19 7.57
N LYS A 57 19.41 1.89 7.13
CA LYS A 57 19.05 1.76 5.73
C LYS A 57 18.60 3.10 5.19
N GLU A 58 19.29 3.56 4.15
CA GLU A 58 19.04 4.82 3.47
C GLU A 58 18.93 4.60 1.96
N ASP A 59 18.17 5.46 1.28
CA ASP A 59 18.18 5.59 -0.16
C ASP A 59 19.46 6.30 -0.65
N SER A 60 19.62 6.45 -1.97
CA SER A 60 20.77 7.15 -2.57
C SER A 60 20.90 8.63 -2.17
N TYR A 61 19.89 9.19 -1.52
CA TYR A 61 19.80 10.59 -1.08
C TYR A 61 19.85 10.72 0.45
N GLY A 62 20.14 9.64 1.19
CA GLY A 62 20.23 9.64 2.66
C GLY A 62 18.87 9.63 3.37
N ARG A 63 17.78 9.22 2.70
CA ARG A 63 16.44 9.15 3.30
C ARG A 63 16.12 7.72 3.74
N GLN A 64 15.44 7.59 4.88
CA GLN A 64 14.99 6.29 5.40
C GLN A 64 13.66 5.86 4.80
N ILE A 65 13.60 5.72 3.48
CA ILE A 65 12.39 5.27 2.77
C ILE A 65 12.64 3.97 2.02
N GLU A 66 11.60 3.17 1.88
CA GLU A 66 11.59 1.98 1.04
C GLU A 66 10.42 2.04 0.07
N HIS A 67 10.63 1.49 -1.12
CA HIS A 67 9.61 1.38 -2.16
C HIS A 67 9.17 -0.07 -2.28
N GLU A 68 7.88 -0.30 -2.11
CA GLU A 68 7.25 -1.59 -2.36
C GLU A 68 6.41 -1.47 -3.63
N THR A 69 6.61 -2.39 -4.58
CA THR A 69 5.99 -2.33 -5.90
C THR A 69 5.04 -3.50 -6.10
N SER A 70 3.95 -3.26 -6.83
CA SER A 70 2.95 -4.30 -7.13
C SER A 70 2.37 -4.96 -5.88
N VAL A 71 2.18 -4.15 -4.84
CA VAL A 71 1.52 -4.58 -3.60
C VAL A 71 0.04 -4.71 -3.90
N VAL A 72 -0.52 -5.89 -3.65
CA VAL A 72 -1.96 -6.13 -3.83
C VAL A 72 -2.72 -5.82 -2.56
N HIS A 73 -4.03 -5.56 -2.70
CA HIS A 73 -4.89 -5.41 -1.55
C HIS A 73 -4.99 -6.71 -0.74
N LYS A 74 -5.16 -6.61 0.58
CA LYS A 74 -5.30 -7.72 1.53
C LYS A 74 -6.38 -8.73 1.11
N SER A 75 -7.48 -8.27 0.52
CA SER A 75 -8.56 -9.16 0.01
C SER A 75 -8.12 -10.07 -1.15
N ASN A 76 -7.05 -9.68 -1.87
CA ASN A 76 -6.54 -10.40 -3.03
C ASN A 76 -5.25 -11.18 -2.71
N GLN A 77 -4.82 -11.22 -1.44
CA GLN A 77 -3.57 -11.88 -1.02
C GLN A 77 -3.85 -13.08 -0.08
N PRO A 78 -4.33 -14.22 -0.62
CA PRO A 78 -4.70 -15.38 0.19
C PRO A 78 -3.49 -16.10 0.83
N ALA A 79 -2.28 -15.84 0.34
CA ALA A 79 -1.05 -16.51 0.80
C ALA A 79 -0.30 -15.74 1.91
N ASP A 80 -0.98 -14.80 2.60
CA ASP A 80 -0.42 -13.99 3.69
C ASP A 80 0.88 -13.22 3.38
N GLY A 81 1.21 -13.04 2.10
CA GLY A 81 2.34 -12.21 1.68
C GLY A 81 2.10 -10.72 1.89
N ASN A 82 3.07 -9.93 1.40
CA ASN A 82 3.02 -8.48 1.45
C ASN A 82 1.73 -7.94 0.80
N CYS A 83 0.96 -7.13 1.52
CA CYS A 83 -0.28 -6.54 1.02
C CYS A 83 -0.52 -5.14 1.59
N TRP A 84 -1.46 -4.42 0.99
CA TRP A 84 -1.95 -3.15 1.51
C TRP A 84 -3.42 -3.28 1.95
N CYS A 85 -3.85 -2.43 2.87
CA CYS A 85 -5.25 -2.29 3.27
C CYS A 85 -5.54 -0.86 3.70
N TRP A 86 -6.81 -0.49 3.75
CA TRP A 86 -7.24 0.80 4.27
C TRP A 86 -7.04 0.86 5.80
N PRO A 87 -6.80 2.05 6.38
CA PRO A 87 -6.60 2.17 7.82
C PRO A 87 -7.76 1.64 8.69
N ASP A 88 -8.99 1.63 8.16
CA ASP A 88 -10.21 1.13 8.81
C ASP A 88 -10.42 -0.38 8.67
N GLU A 89 -9.55 -1.10 7.95
CA GLU A 89 -9.61 -2.55 7.72
C GLU A 89 -8.65 -3.36 8.62
N LEU A 90 -8.04 -2.68 9.60
CA LEU A 90 -7.17 -3.26 10.62
C LEU A 90 -7.89 -3.46 11.95
#